data_AF-A0A8T3MR81-F1
#
_entry.id   AF-A0A8T3MR81-F1
#
_cell.length_a   1.000
_cell.length_b   1.000
_cell.length_c   1.000
_cell.angle_alpha   90.00
_cell.angle_beta   90.00
_cell.angle_gamma   90.00
#
_symmetry.space_group_name_H-M   'P 1'
#
loop_
_entity.id
_entity.type
_entity.pdbx_description
1 polymer ?
#
loop_
_entity_poly.entity_id
_entity_poly.type
_entity_poly.pdbx_seq_one_letter_code
_entity_poly.pdbx_strand_id
1 'polypeptide(L)' 'MHPLRHPRNAALVGILFIVIAVVYWAVPYFGGWHVDYAGTTMLLALGVAAAVMAYVLVAGSPNE' A
#
# COMPACT_ATOMS: atom_id res chain seq x y z
N MET A 1 -5.03 24.23 7.60
CA MET A 1 -4.66 23.01 6.85
C MET A 1 -4.97 21.82 7.75
N HIS A 2 -6.01 21.04 7.45
CA HIS A 2 -6.44 19.89 8.29
C HIS A 2 -6.01 18.58 7.58
N PRO A 3 -4.85 17.98 7.92
CA PRO A 3 -4.19 17.04 7.00
C PRO A 3 -4.63 15.56 7.12
N LEU A 4 -5.55 15.19 8.00
CA LEU A 4 -5.82 13.76 8.34
C LEU A 4 -7.30 13.46 8.60
N ARG A 5 -8.24 14.09 7.88
CA ARG A 5 -9.67 14.05 8.22
C ARG A 5 -10.41 12.74 7.88
N HIS A 6 -9.76 11.72 7.29
CA HIS A 6 -10.47 10.48 6.99
C HIS A 6 -9.56 9.23 6.89
N PRO A 7 -9.83 8.17 7.68
CA PRO A 7 -9.16 6.86 7.61
C PRO A 7 -9.10 6.26 6.19
N ARG A 8 -10.02 6.65 5.30
CA ARG A 8 -10.04 6.25 3.88
C ARG A 8 -8.75 6.63 3.12
N ASN A 9 -8.06 7.71 3.50
CA ASN A 9 -6.83 8.12 2.81
C ASN A 9 -5.69 7.13 3.04
N ALA A 10 -5.59 6.55 4.24
CA ALA A 10 -4.61 5.50 4.53
C ALA A 10 -4.91 4.23 3.73
N ALA A 11 -6.20 3.88 3.55
CA ALA A 11 -6.61 2.74 2.74
C ALA A 11 -6.22 2.93 1.27
N LEU A 12 -6.46 4.14 0.73
CA LEU A 12 -6.07 4.49 -0.64
C LEU A 12 -4.57 4.41 -0.85
N VAL A 13 -3.77 4.88 0.12
CA VAL A 13 -2.31 4.77 0.07
C VAL A 13 -1.87 3.31 0.11
N GLY A 14 -2.44 2.48 1.00
CA GLY A 14 -2.11 1.04 1.05
C GLY A 14 -2.40 0.32 -0.26
N ILE A 15 -3.59 0.55 -0.85
CA ILE A 15 -3.97 -0.01 -2.15
C ILE A 15 -3.00 0.45 -3.25
N LEU A 16 -2.65 1.74 -3.27
CA LEU A 16 -1.69 2.28 -4.24
C LEU A 16 -0.34 1.57 -4.16
N PHE A 17 0.18 1.36 -2.95
CA PHE A 17 1.44 0.65 -2.74
C PHE A 17 1.39 -0.80 -3.22
N ILE A 18 0.27 -1.50 -3.02
CA ILE A 18 0.07 -2.87 -3.54
C ILE A 18 0.07 -2.88 -5.07
N VAL A 19 -0.65 -1.94 -5.71
CA VAL A 19 -0.67 -1.81 -7.17
C VAL A 19 0.73 -1.54 -7.70
N ILE A 20 1.48 -0.62 -7.08
CA ILE A 20 2.87 -0.32 -7.44
C ILE A 20 3.75 -1.57 -7.27
N ALA A 21 3.60 -2.34 -6.19
CA ALA A 21 4.36 -3.56 -5.98
C ALA A 21 4.14 -4.58 -7.11
N VAL A 22 2.90 -4.77 -7.54
CA VAL A 22 2.55 -5.66 -8.67
C VAL A 22 3.18 -5.19 -9.97
N VAL A 23 3.09 -3.89 -10.28
CA VAL A 23 3.69 -3.32 -11.48
C VAL A 23 5.22 -3.42 -11.44
N TYR A 24 5.83 -3.07 -10.31
CA TYR A 24 7.28 -3.13 -10.09
C TYR A 24 7.83 -4.54 -10.28
N TRP A 25 7.09 -5.56 -9.83
CA TRP A 25 7.42 -6.96 -10.04
C TRP A 25 7.20 -7.43 -11.48
N ALA A 26 6.13 -6.96 -12.15
CA ALA A 26 5.74 -7.42 -13.48
C ALA A 26 6.59 -6.83 -14.62
N VAL A 27 7.00 -5.56 -14.51
CA VAL A 27 7.73 -4.83 -15.57
C VAL A 27 9.04 -5.51 -15.99
N PRO A 28 9.90 -6.01 -15.08
CA PRO A 28 11.15 -6.67 -15.45
C PRO A 28 10.99 -7.86 -16.39
N TYR A 29 9.86 -8.59 -16.33
CA TYR A 29 9.60 -9.75 -17.21
C TYR A 29 9.49 -9.35 -18.68
N PHE A 30 8.97 -8.15 -18.99
CA PHE A 30 8.85 -7.66 -20.36
C PHE A 30 10.18 -7.15 -20.94
N GLY A 31 11.10 -6.72 -20.06
CA GLY A 31 12.43 -6.21 -20.44
C GLY A 31 13.56 -7.24 -20.36
N GLY A 32 13.30 -8.44 -19.84
CA GLY A 32 14.34 -9.43 -19.51
C GLY A 32 15.28 -8.96 -18.40
N TRP A 33 14.82 -8.06 -17.53
CA TRP A 33 15.62 -7.48 -16.45
C TRP A 33 15.56 -8.34 -15.18
N HIS A 34 16.49 -8.08 -14.26
CA HIS A 34 16.49 -8.73 -12.96
C HIS A 34 15.28 -8.29 -12.13
N VAL A 35 14.58 -9.26 -11.53
CA VAL A 35 13.47 -9.01 -10.60
C VAL A 35 14.06 -8.76 -9.22
N ASP A 36 13.94 -7.53 -8.70
CA ASP A 36 14.29 -7.23 -7.32
C ASP A 36 13.20 -7.70 -6.35
N TYR A 37 13.38 -8.92 -5.84
CA TYR A 37 12.48 -9.51 -4.86
C TYR A 37 12.51 -8.81 -3.50
N ALA A 38 13.64 -8.21 -3.10
CA ALA A 38 13.74 -7.51 -1.82
C ALA A 38 12.93 -6.21 -1.85
N GLY A 39 13.10 -5.41 -2.90
CA GLY A 39 12.32 -4.20 -3.14
C GLY A 39 10.83 -4.50 -3.31
N THR A 40 10.48 -5.53 -4.10
CA THR A 40 9.09 -5.98 -4.27
C THR A 40 8.45 -6.37 -2.95
N THR A 41 9.15 -7.16 -2.13
CA THR A 41 8.62 -7.64 -0.84
C THR A 41 8.43 -6.48 0.14
N MET A 42 9.38 -5.54 0.19
CA MET A 42 9.26 -4.34 1.03
C MET A 42 8.05 -3.48 0.62
N LEU A 43 7.88 -3.22 -0.68
CA LEU A 43 6.75 -2.46 -1.23
C LEU A 43 5.41 -3.09 -0.87
N LEU A 44 5.31 -4.42 -1.02
CA LEU A 44 4.11 -5.19 -0.73
C LEU A 44 3.80 -5.18 0.78
N ALA A 45 4.82 -5.39 1.62
CA ALA A 45 4.69 -5.33 3.08
C ALA A 45 4.23 -3.94 3.57
N LEU A 46 4.78 -2.87 2.99
CA LEU A 46 4.40 -1.50 3.32
C LEU A 46 2.95 -1.21 2.91
N GLY A 47 2.52 -1.65 1.71
CA GLY A 47 1.14 -1.51 1.27
C GLY A 47 0.15 -2.24 2.16
N VAL A 48 0.48 -3.47 2.57
CA VAL A 48 -0.31 -4.26 3.52
C VAL A 48 -0.37 -3.55 4.88
N ALA A 49 0.76 -3.09 5.41
CA ALA A 49 0.80 -2.39 6.69
C ALA A 49 -0.07 -1.11 6.68
N ALA A 50 -0.01 -0.32 5.61
CA ALA A 50 -0.85 0.87 5.45
C ALA A 50 -2.35 0.53 5.34
N ALA A 51 -2.69 -0.55 4.64
CA ALA A 51 -4.07 -1.04 4.56
C ALA A 51 -4.59 -1.53 5.93
N VAL A 52 -3.76 -2.24 6.70
CA VAL A 52 -4.09 -2.65 8.07
C VAL A 52 -4.27 -1.44 8.99
N MET A 53 -3.38 -0.45 8.91
CA MET A 53 -3.54 0.80 9.67
C MET A 53 -4.85 1.51 9.33
N ALA A 54 -5.23 1.54 8.06
CA ALA A 54 -6.51 2.10 7.65
C ALA A 54 -7.70 1.35 8.26
N TYR A 55 -7.66 0.01 8.27
CA TYR A 55 -8.67 -0.80 8.96
C TYR A 55 -8.73 -0.48 10.46
N VAL A 56 -7.58 -0.43 11.14
CA VAL A 56 -7.52 -0.10 12.58
C VAL A 56 -8.12 1.28 12.86
N LEU A 57 -7.81 2.28 12.01
CA LEU A 57 -8.34 3.63 12.14
C LEU A 57 -9.87 3.70 11.92
N VAL A 58 -10.43 2.85 11.05
CA VAL A 58 -11.88 2.72 10.85
C VAL A 58 -12.53 1.96 12.02
N ALA A 59 -11.95 0.84 12.44
CA ALA A 59 -12.51 0.02 13.51
C ALA A 59 -12.49 0.72 14.88
N GLY A 60 -11.52 1.62 15.10
CA GLY A 60 -11.40 2.42 16.31
C GLY A 60 -12.16 3.75 16.29
N SER A 61 -12.77 4.15 15.17
CA SER A 61 -13.55 5.39 15.15
C SER A 61 -14.89 5.18 15.86
N PRO A 62 -15.28 6.03 16.83
CA PRO A 62 -16.60 5.96 17.45
C PRO A 62 -17.67 6.08 16.35
N ASN A 63 -18.59 5.12 16.32
CA ASN A 63 -19.77 5.23 15.48
C ASN A 63 -20.63 6.38 16.03
N GLU A 64 -20.68 7.50 15.31
CA GLU A 64 -21.88 8.33 15.29
C GLU A 64 -22.97 7.62 14.47
#